data_AF-A0A8X6LQB3-F1
#
_entry.id   AF-A0A8X6LQB3-F1
#
_cell.length_a   1.000
_cell.length_b   1.000
_cell.length_c   1.000
_cell.angle_alpha   90.00
_cell.angle_beta   90.00
_cell.angle_gamma   90.00
#
_symmetry.space_group_name_H-M   'P 1'
#
loop_
_entity.id
_entity.type
_entity.pdbx_description
1 polymer ?
#
loop_
_entity_poly.entity_id
_entity_poly.type
_entity_poly.pdbx_seq_one_letter_code
_entity_poly.pdbx_strand_id
1 'polypeptide(L)'
;MIDPKVSTVNLAAETTQIICRSVGDETMRNIIRQVGCKNQAIRKKPFISSQNQKRFSEVAKIHELETNNFWMTVIFSNESEFLIFGSDHRRTV
;
A
#
# COMPACT_ATOMS: atom_id res chain seq x y z
N MET A 1 10.44 -10.55 -8.93
CA MET A 1 9.70 -9.37 -8.39
C MET A 1 10.50 -8.87 -7.20
N ILE A 2 10.99 -7.63 -7.22
CA ILE A 2 11.78 -7.07 -6.09
C ILE A 2 10.79 -6.80 -4.94
N ASP A 3 11.12 -7.23 -3.73
CA ASP A 3 10.30 -6.92 -2.55
C ASP A 3 10.33 -5.40 -2.31
N PRO A 4 9.19 -4.70 -2.36
CA PRO A 4 9.13 -3.25 -2.24
C PRO A 4 9.56 -2.72 -0.85
N LYS A 5 9.72 -3.59 0.15
CA LYS A 5 10.09 -3.18 1.52
C LYS A 5 11.59 -3.26 1.81
N VAL A 6 12.38 -3.88 0.93
CA VAL A 6 13.80 -4.11 1.19
C VAL A 6 14.59 -2.84 0.92
N SER A 7 15.50 -2.50 1.83
CA SER A 7 16.38 -1.34 1.68
C SER A 7 17.42 -1.58 0.58
N THR A 8 17.90 -0.50 -0.03
CA THR A 8 18.96 -0.58 -1.06
C THR A 8 20.26 -1.18 -0.53
N VAL A 9 20.52 -0.99 0.76
CA VAL A 9 21.72 -1.52 1.46
C VAL A 9 21.63 -3.04 1.60
N ASN A 10 20.47 -3.54 2.02
CA ASN A 10 20.26 -4.99 2.14
C ASN A 10 20.34 -5.67 0.76
N LEU A 11 19.75 -5.05 -0.27
CA LEU A 11 19.87 -5.52 -1.64
C LEU A 11 21.33 -5.54 -2.14
N ALA A 12 22.12 -4.52 -1.81
CA ALA A 12 23.54 -4.47 -2.15
C ALA A 12 24.34 -5.57 -1.44
N ALA A 13 24.04 -5.85 -0.16
CA ALA A 13 24.67 -6.91 0.61
C ALA A 13 24.32 -8.31 0.07
N GLU A 14 23.05 -8.59 -0.21
CA GLU A 14 22.59 -9.84 -0.81
C GLU A 14 23.24 -10.07 -2.17
N THR A 15 23.30 -9.02 -2.99
CA THR A 15 23.90 -9.14 -4.33
C THR A 15 25.41 -9.30 -4.28
N THR A 16 26.07 -8.65 -3.31
CA THR A 16 27.52 -8.82 -3.10
C THR A 16 27.85 -10.27 -2.74
N GLN A 17 27.01 -10.94 -1.95
CA GLN A 17 27.15 -12.36 -1.63
C GLN A 17 26.95 -13.26 -2.86
N ILE A 18 25.95 -12.96 -3.69
CA ILE A 18 25.64 -13.76 -4.89
C ILE A 18 26.72 -13.63 -5.96
N ILE A 19 27.18 -12.39 -6.22
CA ILE A 19 28.13 -12.09 -7.30
C ILE A 19 29.59 -12.23 -6.81
N CYS A 20 29.81 -12.47 -5.52
CA CYS A 20 31.13 -12.50 -4.86
C CYS A 20 31.97 -11.24 -5.17
N ARG A 21 31.31 -10.10 -5.39
CA ARG A 21 31.93 -8.82 -5.73
C ARG A 21 31.21 -7.71 -5.00
N SER A 22 31.97 -6.77 -4.43
CA SER A 22 31.39 -5.61 -3.75
C SER A 22 30.57 -4.76 -4.72
N VAL A 23 29.29 -4.59 -4.40
CA VAL A 23 28.38 -3.66 -5.07
C VAL A 23 28.07 -2.52 -4.10
N GLY A 24 28.26 -1.29 -4.55
CA GLY A 24 27.88 -0.11 -3.76
C GLY A 24 26.38 0.17 -3.80
N ASP A 25 25.87 0.79 -2.74
CA ASP A 25 24.44 1.13 -2.61
C ASP A 25 23.94 2.03 -3.75
N GLU A 26 24.79 2.92 -4.27
CA GLU A 26 24.41 3.84 -5.35
C GLU A 26 24.22 3.10 -6.68
N THR A 27 25.05 2.06 -6.93
CA THR A 27 24.87 1.17 -8.08
C THR A 27 23.51 0.50 -8.02
N MET A 28 23.08 0.05 -6.83
CA MET A 28 21.75 -0.51 -6.64
C MET A 28 20.63 0.49 -6.85
N ARG A 29 20.77 1.71 -6.33
CA ARG A 29 19.79 2.78 -6.58
C ARG A 29 19.64 3.09 -8.07
N ASN A 30 20.74 3.11 -8.81
CA ASN A 30 20.71 3.35 -10.25
C ASN A 30 20.01 2.21 -11.00
N ILE A 31 20.27 0.96 -10.65
CA ILE A 31 19.58 -0.21 -11.23
C ILE A 31 18.07 -0.15 -10.92
N ILE A 32 17.68 0.10 -9.67
CA ILE A 32 16.27 0.20 -9.25
C ILE A 32 15.54 1.30 -10.05
N ARG A 33 16.20 2.44 -10.28
CA ARG A 33 15.67 3.53 -11.11
C ARG A 33 15.58 3.15 -12.59
N GLN A 34 16.56 2.45 -13.14
CA GLN A 34 16.54 1.95 -14.53
C GLN A 34 15.40 0.95 -14.77
N VAL A 35 15.10 0.11 -13.78
CA VAL A 35 13.96 -0.81 -13.81
C VAL A 35 12.60 -0.08 -13.62
N GLY A 36 12.62 1.23 -13.37
CA GLY A 36 11.42 2.06 -13.24
C GLY A 36 10.75 2.00 -11.86
N CYS A 37 11.41 1.40 -10.87
CA CYS A 37 10.90 1.37 -9.51
C CYS A 37 11.00 2.76 -8.86
N LYS A 38 9.90 3.22 -8.26
CA LYS A 38 9.81 4.51 -7.57
C LYS A 38 9.68 4.29 -6.07
N ASN A 39 10.35 5.12 -5.29
CA ASN A 39 10.16 5.17 -3.85
C ASN A 39 8.80 5.79 -3.54
N GLN A 40 7.94 5.08 -2.82
CA GLN A 40 6.64 5.58 -2.36
C GLN A 40 6.46 5.26 -0.88
N ALA A 41 5.93 6.22 -0.12
CA ALA A 41 5.55 6.00 1.26
C ALA A 41 4.43 4.95 1.34
N ILE A 42 4.59 3.98 2.24
CA ILE A 42 3.58 2.94 2.46
C ILE A 42 2.33 3.58 3.07
N ARG A 43 1.17 3.36 2.44
CA ARG A 43 -0.11 3.85 2.96
C ARG A 43 -0.49 3.08 4.23
N LYS A 44 -0.86 3.81 5.28
CA LYS A 44 -1.48 3.21 6.49
C LYS A 44 -2.84 2.65 6.11
N LYS A 45 -3.03 1.34 6.26
CA LYS A 45 -4.31 0.67 6.07
C LYS A 45 -4.78 0.11 7.42
N PRO A 46 -6.09 0.15 7.72
CA PRO A 46 -6.60 -0.56 8.87
C PRO A 46 -6.31 -2.06 8.73
N PHE A 47 -6.01 -2.71 9.84
CA PHE A 47 -5.88 -4.16 9.87
C PHE A 47 -7.26 -4.79 9.69
N ILE A 48 -7.42 -5.66 8.69
CA ILE A 48 -8.66 -6.38 8.42
C ILE A 48 -8.40 -7.86 8.67
N SER A 49 -9.16 -8.47 9.57
CA SER A 49 -9.08 -9.90 9.84
C SER A 49 -9.41 -10.73 8.59
N SER A 50 -8.89 -11.95 8.51
CA SER A 50 -9.17 -12.86 7.38
C SER A 50 -10.67 -13.10 7.19
N GLN A 51 -11.44 -13.19 8.28
CA GLN A 51 -12.89 -13.32 8.23
C GLN A 51 -13.56 -12.08 7.63
N ASN A 52 -13.14 -10.88 8.04
CA ASN A 52 -13.71 -9.64 7.52
C ASN A 52 -13.33 -9.43 6.04
N GLN A 53 -12.11 -9.82 5.63
CA GLN A 53 -11.72 -9.80 4.22
C GLN A 53 -12.64 -10.66 3.35
N LYS A 54 -13.01 -11.86 3.82
CA LYS A 54 -13.96 -12.73 3.11
C LYS A 54 -15.34 -12.09 3.00
N ARG A 55 -15.87 -11.57 4.11
CA ARG A 55 -17.17 -10.86 4.13
C ARG A 55 -17.19 -9.68 3.16
N PHE A 56 -16.13 -8.86 3.15
CA PHE A 56 -16.01 -7.76 2.19
C PHE A 56 -16.03 -8.25 0.74
N SER A 57 -15.33 -9.35 0.44
CA SER A 57 -15.33 -9.94 -0.91
C SER A 57 -16.69 -10.48 -1.32
N GLU A 58 -17.40 -11.14 -0.40
CA GLU A 58 -18.75 -11.67 -0.64
C GLU A 58 -19.75 -10.54 -0.92
N VAL A 59 -19.75 -9.49 -0.09
CA VAL A 59 -20.59 -8.31 -0.27
C VAL A 59 -20.28 -7.61 -1.59
N ALA A 60 -19.00 -7.46 -1.93
CA ALA A 60 -18.60 -6.85 -3.20
C ALA A 60 -19.12 -7.64 -4.41
N LYS A 61 -19.06 -8.97 -4.36
CA LYS A 61 -19.59 -9.84 -5.44
C LYS A 61 -21.11 -9.78 -5.56
N ILE A 62 -21.82 -9.74 -4.43
CA ILE A 62 -23.30 -9.63 -4.43
C ILE A 62 -23.72 -8.34 -5.15
N HIS A 63 -23.01 -7.24 -4.90
CA HIS A 63 -23.37 -5.94 -5.45
C HIS A 63 -22.59 -5.52 -6.71
N GLU A 64 -21.81 -6.42 -7.31
CA GLU A 64 -20.98 -6.13 -8.49
C GLU A 64 -21.83 -5.81 -9.73
N LEU A 65 -22.98 -6.48 -9.87
CA LEU A 65 -23.89 -6.33 -11.01
C LEU A 65 -25.09 -5.41 -10.72
N GLU A 66 -25.11 -4.76 -9.55
CA GLU A 66 -26.21 -3.90 -9.18
C GLU A 66 -26.26 -2.65 -10.06
N THR A 67 -27.47 -2.27 -10.45
CA THR A 67 -27.66 -1.13 -11.35
C THR A 67 -27.49 0.20 -10.63
N ASN A 68 -27.24 1.26 -11.38
CA ASN A 68 -27.17 2.60 -10.80
C ASN A 68 -28.47 3.00 -10.07
N ASN A 69 -29.62 2.54 -10.57
CA ASN A 69 -30.92 2.79 -9.94
C ASN A 69 -30.99 2.19 -8.52
N PHE A 70 -30.41 1.01 -8.31
CA PHE A 70 -30.31 0.42 -6.98
C PHE A 70 -29.53 1.35 -6.04
N TRP A 71 -28.34 1.80 -6.45
CA TRP A 71 -27.51 2.70 -5.63
C TRP A 71 -28.16 4.05 -5.33
N MET A 72 -29.00 4.57 -6.22
CA MET A 72 -29.77 5.79 -5.98
C MET A 72 -30.83 5.64 -4.88
N THR A 73 -31.26 4.42 -4.57
CA THR A 73 -32.19 4.14 -3.47
C THR A 73 -31.51 3.92 -2.13
N VAL A 74 -30.19 3.69 -2.12
CA VAL A 74 -29.44 3.38 -0.89
C VAL A 74 -29.12 4.67 -0.12
N ILE A 75 -29.55 4.72 1.14
CA ILE A 75 -29.20 5.80 2.07
C ILE A 75 -28.06 5.33 2.96
N PHE A 76 -26.88 5.95 2.81
CA PHE A 76 -25.73 5.71 3.68
C PHE A 76 -25.73 6.67 4.86
N SER A 77 -25.42 6.16 6.05
CA SER A 77 -25.24 6.96 7.27
C SER A 77 -23.93 6.57 7.94
N ASN A 78 -23.21 7.55 8.46
CA ASN A 78 -21.99 7.35 9.24
C ASN A 78 -21.75 8.56 10.17
N GLU A 79 -21.00 8.34 11.24
CA GLU A 79 -20.55 9.39 12.14
C GLU A 79 -19.12 9.79 11.80
N SER A 80 -18.80 11.07 11.95
CA SER A 80 -17.46 11.60 11.74
C SER A 80 -17.18 12.71 12.74
N GLU A 81 -15.94 12.74 13.23
CA GLU A 81 -15.48 13.77 14.14
C GLU A 81 -15.03 15.01 13.34
N PHE A 82 -15.53 16.19 13.73
CA PHE A 82 -15.15 17.47 13.13
C PHE A 82 -14.33 18.27 14.14
N LEU A 83 -13.02 18.37 13.90
CA LEU A 83 -12.09 19.10 14.77
C LEU A 83 -12.04 20.58 14.38
N ILE A 84 -12.22 21.49 15.36
CA ILE A 84 -12.19 22.95 15.17
C ILE A 84 -10.77 23.47 14.86
N PHE A 85 -9.77 22.85 15.47
CA PHE A 85 -8.36 23.13 15.21
C PHE A 85 -7.73 21.87 14.62
N GLY A 86 -7.16 21.99 13.43
CA GLY A 86 -6.59 20.87 12.71
C GLY A 86 -5.33 20.34 13.39
N SER A 87 -5.48 19.27 14.17
CA SER A 87 -4.43 18.27 14.29
C SER A 87 -4.98 16.99 13.71
N ASP A 88 -4.82 16.82 12.41
CA ASP A 88 -5.08 15.54 11.78
C ASP A 88 -4.23 14.47 12.49
N HIS A 89 -4.85 13.34 12.85
CA HIS A 89 -4.16 12.15 13.34
C HIS A 89 -3.19 11.57 12.29
N ARG A 90 -3.24 12.07 11.04
CA ARG A 90 -2.20 11.87 10.04
C ARG A 90 -0.97 12.72 10.38
N ARG A 91 -0.07 12.16 11.20
CA ARG A 91 1.35 12.56 11.15
C ARG A 91 1.82 12.46 9.70
N THR A 92 2.06 13.61 9.09
CA THR A 92 2.86 13.73 7.86
C THR A 92 4.29 13.42 8.26
N VAL A 93 4.74 12.20 7.98
CA VAL A 93 6.15 11.80 7.99
C VAL A 93 6.46 11.27 6.61
#